data_AF-A0A560BNM2-F1
#
_entry.id   AF-A0A560BNM2-F1
#
_cell.length_a   1.000
_cell.length_b   1.000
_cell.length_c   1.000
_cell.angle_alpha   90.00
_cell.angle_beta   90.00
_cell.angle_gamma   90.00
#
_symmetry.space_group_name_H-M   'P 1'
#
loop_
_entity.id
_entity.type
_entity.pdbx_description
1 polymer ?
#
loop_
_entity_poly.entity_id
_entity_poly.type
_entity_poly.pdbx_seq_one_letter_code
_entity_poly.pdbx_strand_id
1 'polypeptide(L)'
;MPLDVELSELSAAGMKEPKAEWTEAARRHLAVAFDEQQADLGLSIAAFDESKAKPEVVDTLHQLQRLHEKVGTSAMIHHFFDVKKLPAKHGKFDWTLGTDARTLKEATGGDYALFVWVRDSYASGGRVALMVAAAVLGVGVQGGTQVGFASLVDLETGDIVWFNRLMRGAGDLRTVEPARETAKVLLADFPK
;
A
#
# COMPACT_ATOMS: atom_id res chain seq x y z
N MET A 1 -9.70 -3.09 -5.61
CA MET A 1 -10.03 -3.62 -4.26
C MET A 1 -10.09 -2.47 -3.26
N PRO A 2 -10.71 -2.63 -2.08
CA PRO A 2 -10.65 -1.62 -1.03
C PRO A 2 -9.19 -1.34 -0.65
N LEU A 3 -8.87 -0.07 -0.42
CA LEU A 3 -7.51 0.36 -0.07
C LEU A 3 -7.13 -0.19 1.31
N ASP A 4 -5.94 -0.78 1.46
CA ASP A 4 -5.39 -1.13 2.76
C ASP A 4 -4.49 0.01 3.25
N VAL A 5 -5.03 0.90 4.07
CA VAL A 5 -4.36 2.13 4.54
C VAL A 5 -4.39 2.20 6.06
N GLU A 6 -3.25 2.53 6.67
CA GLU A 6 -3.18 2.85 8.10
C GLU A 6 -2.19 3.99 8.34
N LEU A 7 -2.65 5.00 9.08
CA LEU A 7 -1.84 6.12 9.55
C LEU A 7 -1.61 6.00 11.05
N SER A 8 -0.40 6.36 11.47
CA SER A 8 0.01 6.26 12.88
C SER A 8 0.74 7.51 13.35
N GLU A 9 0.71 7.75 14.65
CA GLU A 9 1.64 8.66 15.31
C GLU A 9 2.88 7.88 15.75
N LEU A 10 4.07 8.45 15.50
CA LEU A 10 5.35 7.87 15.88
C LEU A 10 5.85 8.57 17.14
N SER A 11 5.83 7.85 18.26
CA SER A 11 6.19 8.39 19.57
C SER A 11 7.71 8.62 19.72
N ALA A 12 8.10 9.32 20.78
CA ALA A 12 9.51 9.52 21.12
C ALA A 12 10.25 8.19 21.36
N ALA A 13 9.55 7.16 21.87
CA ALA A 13 10.08 5.81 22.06
C ALA A 13 10.17 5.00 20.76
N GLY A 14 9.72 5.54 19.61
CA GLY A 14 9.71 4.84 18.33
C GLY A 14 8.53 3.88 18.13
N MET A 15 7.52 3.93 18.99
CA MET A 15 6.30 3.15 18.82
C MET A 15 5.35 3.84 17.84
N LYS A 16 4.72 3.06 16.96
CA LYS A 16 3.64 3.53 16.08
C LYS A 16 2.31 3.28 16.75
N GLU A 17 1.54 4.34 16.94
CA GLU A 17 0.19 4.31 17.50
C GLU A 17 -0.83 4.63 16.38
N PRO A 18 -1.63 3.65 15.92
CA PRO A 18 -2.62 3.88 14.88
C PRO A 18 -3.61 4.99 15.26
N LYS A 19 -3.96 5.86 14.30
CA LYS A 19 -4.91 6.95 14.48
C LYS A 19 -6.08 6.80 13.50
N ALA A 20 -7.23 6.40 14.01
CA ALA A 20 -8.42 6.11 13.20
C ALA A 20 -8.84 7.30 12.32
N GLU A 21 -8.94 8.51 12.88
CA GLU A 21 -9.34 9.69 12.11
C GLU A 21 -8.38 10.03 10.96
N TRP A 22 -7.08 9.84 11.19
CA TRP A 22 -6.07 10.05 10.15
C TRP A 22 -6.19 9.00 9.06
N THR A 23 -6.33 7.73 9.45
CA THR A 23 -6.56 6.61 8.53
C THR A 23 -7.78 6.85 7.65
N GLU A 24 -8.90 7.29 8.23
CA GLU A 24 -10.13 7.59 7.49
C GLU A 24 -9.97 8.78 6.53
N ALA A 25 -9.26 9.84 6.96
CA ALA A 25 -8.95 10.96 6.06
C ALA A 25 -8.10 10.51 4.87
N ALA A 26 -7.05 9.73 5.12
CA ALA A 26 -6.19 9.19 4.08
C ALA A 26 -6.92 8.25 3.12
N ARG A 27 -7.80 7.37 3.63
CA ARG A 27 -8.64 6.50 2.79
C ARG A 27 -9.49 7.32 1.82
N ARG A 28 -10.15 8.38 2.31
CA ARG A 28 -10.96 9.27 1.45
C ARG A 28 -10.11 10.00 0.40
N HIS A 29 -8.99 10.60 0.81
CA HIS A 29 -8.13 11.35 -0.11
C HIS A 29 -7.49 10.45 -1.16
N LEU A 30 -7.03 9.26 -0.77
CA LEU A 30 -6.47 8.30 -1.70
C LEU A 30 -7.53 7.73 -2.65
N ALA A 31 -8.75 7.44 -2.18
CA ALA A 31 -9.81 6.97 -3.07
C ALA A 31 -10.08 7.96 -4.21
N VAL A 32 -10.28 9.25 -3.87
CA VAL A 32 -10.46 10.31 -4.88
C VAL A 32 -9.24 10.42 -5.80
N ALA A 33 -8.03 10.39 -5.24
CA ALA A 33 -6.80 10.48 -6.03
C ALA A 33 -6.61 9.29 -6.99
N PHE A 34 -6.96 8.08 -6.57
CA PHE A 34 -6.92 6.90 -7.44
C PHE A 34 -7.96 6.98 -8.55
N ASP A 35 -9.16 7.50 -8.28
CA ASP A 35 -10.19 7.69 -9.31
C ASP A 35 -9.75 8.74 -10.35
N GLU A 36 -9.14 9.85 -9.90
CA GLU A 36 -8.54 10.85 -10.80
C GLU A 36 -7.44 10.24 -11.68
N GLN A 37 -6.53 9.46 -11.09
CA GLN A 37 -5.45 8.81 -11.86
C GLN A 37 -5.95 7.73 -12.81
N GLN A 38 -7.00 6.99 -12.46
CA GLN A 38 -7.64 6.05 -13.38
C GLN A 38 -8.21 6.77 -14.61
N ALA A 39 -8.91 7.90 -14.39
CA ALA A 39 -9.45 8.70 -15.47
C ALA A 39 -8.34 9.27 -16.38
N ASP A 40 -7.26 9.82 -15.79
CA ASP A 40 -6.11 10.35 -16.53
C ASP A 40 -5.41 9.28 -17.38
N LEU A 41 -5.34 8.05 -16.87
CA LEU A 41 -4.70 6.92 -17.56
C LEU A 41 -5.65 6.23 -18.57
N GLY A 42 -6.95 6.56 -18.57
CA GLY A 42 -7.97 5.91 -19.39
C GLY A 42 -8.30 4.49 -18.93
N LEU A 43 -8.11 4.19 -17.64
CA LEU A 43 -8.38 2.88 -17.05
C LEU A 43 -9.85 2.75 -16.67
N SER A 44 -10.43 1.57 -16.90
CA SER A 44 -11.76 1.21 -16.42
C SER A 44 -11.63 0.19 -15.29
N ILE A 45 -11.51 0.66 -14.05
CA ILE A 45 -11.45 -0.20 -12.87
C ILE A 45 -12.80 -0.19 -12.16
N ALA A 46 -13.38 -1.38 -11.96
CA ALA A 46 -14.57 -1.53 -11.14
C ALA A 46 -14.19 -1.58 -9.65
N ALA A 47 -14.81 -0.73 -8.84
CA ALA A 47 -14.69 -0.81 -7.40
C ALA A 47 -15.34 -2.10 -6.87
N PHE A 48 -14.68 -2.74 -5.91
CA PHE A 48 -15.25 -3.90 -5.23
C PHE A 48 -16.22 -3.41 -4.15
N ASP A 49 -17.47 -3.86 -4.24
CA ASP A 49 -18.53 -3.49 -3.30
C ASP A 49 -18.77 -4.62 -2.29
N GLU A 50 -18.12 -4.52 -1.13
CA GLU A 50 -18.23 -5.51 -0.05
C GLU A 50 -19.68 -5.70 0.43
N SER A 51 -20.52 -4.65 0.36
CA SER A 51 -21.91 -4.72 0.84
C SER A 51 -22.80 -5.63 -0.01
N LYS A 52 -22.38 -5.92 -1.25
CA LYS A 52 -23.08 -6.80 -2.19
C LYS A 52 -22.46 -8.20 -2.26
N ALA A 53 -21.30 -8.40 -1.65
CA ALA A 53 -20.59 -9.66 -1.68
C ALA A 53 -21.16 -10.63 -0.63
N LYS A 54 -21.08 -11.93 -0.91
CA LYS A 54 -21.41 -12.95 0.08
C LYS A 54 -20.36 -12.97 1.20
N PRO A 55 -20.71 -13.34 2.45
CA PRO A 55 -19.76 -13.35 3.57
C PRO A 55 -18.47 -14.11 3.30
N GLU A 56 -18.54 -15.27 2.63
CA GLU A 56 -17.38 -16.07 2.27
C GLU A 56 -16.41 -15.33 1.32
N VAL A 57 -16.93 -14.50 0.41
CA VAL A 57 -16.10 -13.69 -0.50
C VAL A 57 -15.42 -12.56 0.27
N VAL A 58 -16.12 -11.95 1.22
CA VAL A 58 -15.57 -10.90 2.10
C VAL A 58 -14.45 -11.47 2.98
N ASP A 59 -14.64 -12.67 3.52
CA ASP A 59 -13.59 -13.36 4.29
C ASP A 59 -12.36 -13.65 3.43
N THR A 60 -12.53 -14.16 2.21
CA THR A 60 -11.42 -14.36 1.27
C THR A 60 -10.73 -13.04 0.91
N LEU A 61 -11.48 -11.96 0.67
CA LEU A 61 -10.93 -10.63 0.41
C LEU A 61 -10.01 -10.18 1.56
N HIS A 62 -10.47 -10.27 2.80
CA HIS A 62 -9.66 -9.88 3.97
C HIS A 62 -8.41 -10.74 4.13
N GLN A 63 -8.50 -12.05 3.85
CA GLN A 63 -7.34 -12.94 3.87
C GLN A 63 -6.33 -12.54 2.78
N LEU A 64 -6.81 -12.27 1.56
CA LEU A 64 -5.97 -11.84 0.44
C LEU A 64 -5.33 -10.47 0.68
N GLN A 65 -6.02 -9.51 1.31
CA GLN A 65 -5.41 -8.22 1.69
C GLN A 65 -4.28 -8.40 2.70
N ARG A 66 -4.48 -9.22 3.74
CA ARG A 66 -3.42 -9.53 4.72
C ARG A 66 -2.25 -10.27 4.07
N LEU A 67 -2.53 -11.18 3.15
CA LEU A 67 -1.49 -11.89 2.40
C LEU A 67 -0.74 -10.93 1.46
N HIS A 68 -1.46 -10.03 0.79
CA HIS A 68 -0.91 -9.00 -0.08
C HIS A 68 0.08 -8.10 0.67
N GLU A 69 -0.22 -7.70 1.91
CA GLU A 69 0.73 -6.99 2.76
C GLU A 69 2.06 -7.77 2.88
N LYS A 70 1.99 -9.06 3.25
CA LYS A 70 3.19 -9.87 3.53
C LYS A 70 3.96 -10.21 2.26
N VAL A 71 3.27 -10.61 1.21
CA VAL A 71 3.87 -10.94 -0.10
C VAL A 71 4.47 -9.68 -0.72
N GLY A 72 3.73 -8.57 -0.75
CA GLY A 72 4.20 -7.31 -1.32
C GLY A 72 5.37 -6.70 -0.56
N THR A 73 5.36 -6.76 0.78
CA THR A 73 6.51 -6.35 1.60
C THR A 73 7.74 -7.21 1.29
N SER A 74 7.54 -8.53 1.13
CA SER A 74 8.62 -9.45 0.75
C SER A 74 9.17 -9.13 -0.63
N ALA A 75 8.30 -8.91 -1.63
CA ALA A 75 8.69 -8.52 -2.98
C ALA A 75 9.48 -7.20 -2.97
N MET A 76 9.00 -6.20 -2.25
CA MET A 76 9.67 -4.90 -2.11
C MET A 76 11.08 -5.04 -1.52
N ILE A 77 11.25 -5.79 -0.42
CA ILE A 77 12.53 -5.98 0.26
C ILE A 77 13.50 -6.87 -0.55
N HIS A 78 13.00 -7.94 -1.15
CA HIS A 78 13.84 -9.00 -1.70
C HIS A 78 14.02 -8.94 -3.22
N HIS A 79 13.19 -8.18 -3.93
CA HIS A 79 13.28 -8.04 -5.38
C HIS A 79 13.68 -6.63 -5.80
N PHE A 80 13.09 -5.60 -5.16
CA PHE A 80 13.32 -4.21 -5.57
C PHE A 80 14.40 -3.50 -4.76
N PHE A 81 14.55 -3.81 -3.48
CA PHE A 81 15.65 -3.29 -2.68
C PHE A 81 16.82 -4.29 -2.70
N ASP A 82 17.96 -3.87 -3.24
CA ASP A 82 19.14 -4.72 -3.47
C ASP A 82 19.91 -5.08 -2.18
N VAL A 83 19.24 -5.05 -1.03
CA VAL A 83 19.83 -5.28 0.29
C VAL A 83 19.73 -6.74 0.72
N LYS A 84 18.73 -7.48 0.21
CA LYS A 84 18.44 -8.86 0.63
C LYS A 84 17.87 -9.72 -0.51
N LYS A 85 18.50 -9.75 -1.68
CA LYS A 85 18.04 -10.60 -2.79
C LYS A 85 17.91 -12.08 -2.37
N LEU A 86 16.87 -12.76 -2.85
CA LEU A 86 16.68 -14.20 -2.66
C LEU A 86 17.38 -14.97 -3.79
N PRO A 87 18.53 -15.63 -3.56
CA PRO A 87 19.29 -16.27 -4.64
C PRO A 87 18.49 -17.35 -5.37
N ALA A 88 17.66 -18.09 -4.64
CA ALA A 88 16.81 -19.15 -5.18
C ALA A 88 15.75 -18.65 -6.19
N LYS A 89 15.42 -17.35 -6.21
CA LYS A 89 14.52 -16.78 -7.23
C LYS A 89 15.23 -16.47 -8.54
N HIS A 90 16.56 -16.48 -8.59
CA HIS A 90 17.35 -16.19 -9.81
C HIS A 90 16.93 -14.90 -10.52
N GLY A 91 16.53 -13.88 -9.76
CA GLY A 91 16.06 -12.60 -10.29
C GLY A 91 14.68 -12.63 -10.96
N LYS A 92 13.95 -13.76 -10.94
CA LYS A 92 12.58 -13.84 -11.45
C LYS A 92 11.61 -13.13 -10.51
N PHE A 93 10.62 -12.47 -11.10
CA PHE A 93 9.49 -11.89 -10.37
C PHE A 93 8.29 -12.86 -10.48
N ASP A 94 8.22 -13.81 -9.56
CA ASP A 94 7.22 -14.88 -9.47
C ASP A 94 6.56 -14.88 -8.07
N TRP A 95 5.99 -13.74 -7.69
CA TRP A 95 5.24 -13.57 -6.45
C TRP A 95 3.76 -13.79 -6.71
N THR A 96 3.07 -14.45 -5.78
CA THR A 96 1.66 -14.85 -5.96
C THR A 96 0.90 -14.74 -4.64
N LEU A 97 -0.39 -14.43 -4.73
CA LEU A 97 -1.36 -14.55 -3.63
C LEU A 97 -2.03 -15.92 -3.60
N GLY A 98 -1.71 -16.80 -4.57
CA GLY A 98 -2.27 -18.13 -4.67
C GLY A 98 -3.68 -18.16 -5.30
N THR A 99 -4.15 -19.38 -5.54
CA THR A 99 -5.36 -19.65 -6.33
C THR A 99 -6.66 -19.18 -5.67
N ASP A 100 -6.65 -18.85 -4.37
CA ASP A 100 -7.81 -18.31 -3.66
C ASP A 100 -8.28 -16.96 -4.22
N ALA A 101 -7.41 -16.27 -5.00
CA ALA A 101 -7.80 -15.11 -5.78
C ALA A 101 -8.96 -15.39 -6.77
N ARG A 102 -9.14 -16.64 -7.19
CA ARG A 102 -10.23 -17.06 -8.09
C ARG A 102 -11.62 -16.82 -7.50
N THR A 103 -11.76 -16.86 -6.18
CA THR A 103 -13.01 -16.49 -5.51
C THR A 103 -13.44 -15.06 -5.86
N LEU A 104 -12.47 -14.14 -6.01
CA LEU A 104 -12.75 -12.76 -6.45
C LEU A 104 -13.10 -12.71 -7.94
N LYS A 105 -12.47 -13.54 -8.79
CA LYS A 105 -12.84 -13.68 -10.21
C LYS A 105 -14.29 -14.09 -10.35
N GLU A 106 -14.69 -15.15 -9.65
CA GLU A 106 -16.05 -15.71 -9.69
C GLU A 106 -17.09 -14.71 -9.17
N ALA A 107 -16.75 -13.95 -8.13
CA ALA A 107 -17.65 -12.96 -7.55
C ALA A 107 -17.81 -11.68 -8.39
N THR A 108 -16.78 -11.29 -9.14
CA THR A 108 -16.75 -9.97 -9.82
C THR A 108 -16.77 -10.05 -11.35
N GLY A 109 -16.40 -11.20 -11.92
CA GLY A 109 -16.13 -11.36 -13.35
C GLY A 109 -14.82 -10.71 -13.82
N GLY A 110 -14.03 -10.11 -12.93
CA GLY A 110 -12.77 -9.45 -13.30
C GLY A 110 -11.65 -10.44 -13.62
N ASP A 111 -10.80 -10.10 -14.58
CA ASP A 111 -9.59 -10.89 -14.88
C ASP A 111 -8.42 -10.56 -13.95
N TYR A 112 -8.37 -9.30 -13.49
CA TYR A 112 -7.33 -8.80 -12.60
C TYR A 112 -7.91 -8.01 -11.45
N ALA A 113 -7.20 -7.98 -10.32
CA ALA A 113 -7.48 -7.11 -9.20
C ALA A 113 -6.29 -6.20 -8.88
N LEU A 114 -6.57 -4.90 -8.74
CA LEU A 114 -5.63 -3.95 -8.18
C LEU A 114 -5.74 -3.95 -6.64
N PHE A 115 -4.65 -4.32 -5.98
CA PHE A 115 -4.47 -4.20 -4.54
C PHE A 115 -3.53 -3.03 -4.24
N VAL A 116 -3.84 -2.28 -3.19
CA VAL A 116 -3.04 -1.13 -2.73
C VAL A 116 -2.88 -1.23 -1.22
N TRP A 117 -1.63 -1.12 -0.79
CA TRP A 117 -1.25 -1.13 0.61
C TRP A 117 -0.41 0.11 0.93
N VAL A 118 -0.76 0.84 1.98
CA VAL A 118 -0.04 2.04 2.43
C VAL A 118 0.01 2.09 3.96
N ARG A 119 1.20 2.36 4.50
CA ARG A 119 1.42 2.72 5.90
C ARG A 119 2.13 4.06 5.94
N ASP A 120 1.61 4.99 6.72
CA ASP A 120 2.24 6.29 6.95
C ASP A 120 2.29 6.60 8.45
N SER A 121 3.28 7.38 8.85
CA SER A 121 3.45 7.73 10.27
C SER A 121 3.99 9.14 10.41
N TYR A 122 3.52 9.88 11.42
CA TYR A 122 3.92 11.26 11.69
C TYR A 122 4.51 11.38 13.09
N ALA A 123 5.61 12.12 13.23
CA ALA A 123 6.27 12.31 14.52
C ALA A 123 5.35 13.02 15.52
N SER A 124 5.24 12.48 16.73
CA SER A 124 4.57 13.18 17.83
C SER A 124 5.36 14.42 18.25
N GLY A 125 4.73 15.32 19.01
CA GLY A 125 5.42 16.49 19.57
C GLY A 125 6.66 16.09 20.39
N GLY A 126 6.57 15.00 21.17
CA GLY A 126 7.70 14.45 21.91
C GLY A 126 8.82 13.91 21.01
N ARG A 127 8.49 13.27 19.89
CA ARG A 127 9.49 12.81 18.92
C ARG A 127 10.17 13.98 18.21
N VAL A 128 9.42 15.03 17.87
CA VAL A 128 9.99 16.27 17.29
C VAL A 128 10.97 16.92 18.27
N ALA A 129 10.61 17.03 19.55
CA ALA A 129 11.52 17.55 20.58
C ALA A 129 12.80 16.70 20.69
N LEU A 130 12.69 15.37 20.66
CA LEU A 130 13.84 14.46 20.63
C LEU A 130 14.71 14.68 19.39
N MET A 131 14.11 14.80 18.21
CA MET A 131 14.85 15.05 16.96
C MET A 131 15.67 16.34 17.04
N VAL A 132 15.08 17.42 17.56
CA VAL A 132 15.78 18.70 17.74
C VAL A 132 16.92 18.56 18.75
N ALA A 133 16.68 17.94 19.90
CA ALA A 133 17.70 17.74 20.92
C ALA A 133 18.87 16.88 20.42
N ALA A 134 18.57 15.78 19.71
CA ALA A 134 19.58 14.91 19.11
C ALA A 134 20.37 15.62 18.01
N ALA A 135 19.73 16.47 17.20
CA ALA A 135 20.39 17.23 16.15
C ALA A 135 21.42 18.23 16.72
N VAL A 136 21.14 18.86 17.86
CA VAL A 136 22.12 19.70 18.59
C VAL A 136 23.36 18.90 19.00
N LEU A 137 23.19 17.61 19.28
CA LEU A 137 24.27 16.67 19.58
C LEU A 137 24.92 16.03 18.34
N GLY A 138 24.53 16.45 17.13
CA GLY A 138 25.03 15.91 15.87
C GLY A 138 24.45 14.54 15.47
N VAL A 139 23.37 14.11 16.11
CA VAL A 139 22.72 12.81 15.87
C VAL A 139 21.40 12.99 15.13
N GLY A 140 21.25 12.31 13.99
CA GLY A 140 20.00 12.26 13.24
C GLY A 140 19.04 11.22 13.81
N VAL A 141 17.82 11.64 14.14
CA VAL A 141 16.73 10.73 14.53
C VAL A 141 15.69 10.72 13.40
N GLN A 142 15.35 9.54 12.89
CA GLN A 142 14.39 9.39 11.81
C GLN A 142 13.00 9.94 12.22
N GLY A 143 12.37 10.71 11.35
CA GLY A 143 11.00 11.17 11.54
C GLY A 143 9.96 10.11 11.18
N GLY A 144 8.82 10.60 10.70
CA GLY A 144 7.80 9.78 10.05
C GLY A 144 8.31 9.09 8.77
N THR A 145 7.57 8.10 8.28
CA THR A 145 7.89 7.41 7.04
C THR A 145 6.62 6.89 6.41
N GLN A 146 6.49 7.13 5.11
CA GLN A 146 5.46 6.60 4.25
C GLN A 146 6.05 5.45 3.44
N VAL A 147 5.39 4.29 3.50
CA VAL A 147 5.74 3.10 2.70
C VAL A 147 4.46 2.59 2.08
N GLY A 148 4.50 2.24 0.81
CA GLY A 148 3.34 1.69 0.13
C GLY A 148 3.69 0.96 -1.15
N PHE A 149 2.75 0.17 -1.63
CA PHE A 149 2.84 -0.48 -2.94
C PHE A 149 1.45 -0.74 -3.53
N ALA A 150 1.43 -0.83 -4.85
CA ALA A 150 0.29 -1.26 -5.64
C ALA A 150 0.68 -2.50 -6.45
N SER A 151 -0.27 -3.39 -6.66
CA SER A 151 -0.03 -4.66 -7.36
C SER A 151 -1.24 -5.06 -8.19
N LEU A 152 -1.01 -5.43 -9.43
CA LEU A 152 -2.02 -6.04 -10.30
C LEU A 152 -1.89 -7.55 -10.17
N VAL A 153 -2.96 -8.19 -9.73
CA VAL A 153 -3.02 -9.63 -9.47
C VAL A 153 -3.91 -10.27 -10.51
N ASP A 154 -3.39 -11.26 -11.23
CA ASP A 154 -4.20 -12.14 -12.09
C ASP A 154 -5.12 -12.98 -11.20
N LEU A 155 -6.43 -12.86 -11.39
CA LEU A 155 -7.40 -13.51 -10.52
C LEU A 155 -7.61 -15.00 -10.85
N GLU A 156 -7.11 -15.51 -11.97
CA GLU A 156 -7.18 -16.94 -12.30
C GLU A 156 -6.10 -17.75 -11.55
N THR A 157 -4.91 -17.16 -11.44
CA THR A 157 -3.70 -17.80 -10.91
C THR A 157 -3.28 -17.28 -9.53
N GLY A 158 -3.62 -16.02 -9.21
CA GLY A 158 -3.12 -15.29 -8.05
C GLY A 158 -1.78 -14.60 -8.29
N ASP A 159 -1.20 -14.69 -9.48
CA ASP A 159 0.13 -14.16 -9.76
C ASP A 159 0.13 -12.63 -9.78
N ILE A 160 1.17 -12.04 -9.19
CA ILE A 160 1.40 -10.60 -9.26
C ILE A 160 2.09 -10.33 -10.60
N VAL A 161 1.32 -9.80 -11.55
CA VAL A 161 1.77 -9.54 -12.93
C VAL A 161 2.35 -8.13 -13.11
N TRP A 162 2.06 -7.23 -12.18
CA TRP A 162 2.65 -5.89 -12.12
C TRP A 162 2.73 -5.41 -10.67
N PHE A 163 3.79 -4.67 -10.35
CA PHE A 163 4.06 -4.18 -9.00
C PHE A 163 4.76 -2.83 -9.04
N ASN A 164 4.29 -1.89 -8.24
CA ASN A 164 4.96 -0.62 -8.03
C ASN A 164 4.95 -0.23 -6.54
N ARG A 165 5.92 0.57 -6.11
CA ARG A 165 6.20 0.86 -4.71
C ARG A 165 6.64 2.29 -4.47
N LEU A 166 6.48 2.75 -3.24
CA LEU A 166 7.05 3.99 -2.73
C LEU A 166 7.60 3.80 -1.33
N MET A 167 8.65 4.56 -1.04
CA MET A 167 9.19 4.72 0.31
C MET A 167 9.75 6.14 0.40
N ARG A 168 9.19 6.97 1.28
CA ARG A 168 9.62 8.37 1.47
C ARG A 168 9.47 8.80 2.93
N GLY A 169 10.29 9.76 3.35
CA GLY A 169 10.26 10.33 4.71
C GLY A 169 9.35 11.54 4.88
N ALA A 170 8.64 11.96 3.82
CA ALA A 170 7.81 13.17 3.79
C ALA A 170 6.54 12.95 2.96
N GLY A 171 5.58 13.86 3.11
CA GLY A 171 4.21 13.74 2.61
C GLY A 171 3.23 13.64 3.77
N ASP A 172 1.95 13.98 3.53
CA ASP A 172 0.89 13.89 4.53
C ASP A 172 -0.43 13.48 3.89
N LEU A 173 -0.80 12.21 4.05
CA LEU A 173 -2.02 11.65 3.46
C LEU A 173 -3.29 12.16 4.13
N ARG A 174 -3.18 12.93 5.22
CA ARG A 174 -4.32 13.66 5.79
C ARG A 174 -4.71 14.87 4.95
N THR A 175 -3.97 15.15 3.88
CA THR A 175 -4.20 16.26 2.94
C THR A 175 -4.27 15.74 1.49
N VAL A 176 -4.92 16.51 0.61
CA VAL A 176 -5.30 16.07 -0.75
C VAL A 176 -4.09 15.93 -1.66
N GLU A 177 -3.22 16.95 -1.71
CA GLU A 177 -2.13 17.03 -2.67
C GLU A 177 -1.10 15.89 -2.50
N PRO A 178 -0.63 15.56 -1.28
CA PRO A 178 0.26 14.41 -1.08
C PRO A 178 -0.41 13.07 -1.40
N ALA A 179 -1.73 12.94 -1.23
CA ALA A 179 -2.47 11.74 -1.62
C ALA A 179 -2.53 11.57 -3.14
N ARG A 180 -2.72 12.67 -3.89
CA ARG A 180 -2.61 12.69 -5.36
C ARG A 180 -1.23 12.27 -5.84
N GLU A 181 -0.18 12.82 -5.23
CA GLU A 181 1.19 12.38 -5.54
C GLU A 181 1.40 10.89 -5.24
N THR A 182 0.90 10.39 -4.11
CA THR A 182 0.98 8.97 -3.76
C THR A 182 0.28 8.10 -4.78
N ALA A 183 -0.96 8.42 -5.18
CA ALA A 183 -1.69 7.65 -6.18
C ALA A 183 -0.96 7.66 -7.54
N LYS A 184 -0.46 8.81 -7.97
CA LYS A 184 0.32 8.96 -9.20
C LYS A 184 1.60 8.11 -9.17
N VAL A 185 2.34 8.13 -8.05
CA VAL A 185 3.54 7.32 -7.89
C VAL A 185 3.19 5.84 -7.91
N LEU A 186 2.13 5.43 -7.21
CA LEU A 186 1.73 4.03 -7.14
C LEU A 186 1.20 3.49 -8.47
N LEU A 187 0.56 4.31 -9.32
CA LEU A 187 0.11 3.94 -10.66
C LEU A 187 1.08 4.31 -11.78
N ALA A 188 2.30 4.75 -11.47
CA ALA A 188 3.31 5.00 -12.49
C ALA A 188 3.61 3.71 -13.28
N ASP A 189 3.72 3.85 -14.60
CA ASP A 189 3.96 2.74 -15.54
C ASP A 189 2.93 1.60 -15.45
N PHE A 190 1.68 1.92 -15.10
CA PHE A 190 0.58 0.96 -15.09
C PHE A 190 0.34 0.39 -16.50
N PRO A 191 0.12 -0.94 -16.64
CA PRO A 191 -0.14 -1.57 -17.93
C PRO A 191 -1.47 -1.09 -18.53
N LYS A 192 -1.49 -0.79 -19.83
CA LYS A 192 -2.67 -0.35 -20.59
C LYS A 192 -3.25 -1.47 -21.43
#